data_AF-A0A091PTI4-F1
#
_entry.id   AF-A0A091PTI4-F1
#
_cell.length_a   1.000
_cell.length_b   1.000
_cell.length_c   1.000
_cell.angle_alpha   90.00
_cell.angle_beta   90.00
_cell.angle_gamma   90.00
#
_symmetry.space_group_name_H-M   'P 1'
#
loop_
_entity.id
_entity.type
_entity.pdbx_description
1 polymer ?
#
loop_
_entity_poly.entity_id
_entity_poly.type
_entity_poly.pdbx_seq_one_letter_code
_entity_poly.pdbx_strand_id
1 'polypeptide(L)' 'YLLQALSPQNVSVGEWNGTNKDNCNSIDTAILIAPQNATNWTSPDSNISSVEIR' A
#
# COMPACT_ATOMS: atom_id res chain seq x y z
N TYR A 1 -0.02 3.25 -12.34
CA TYR A 1 -0.01 1.92 -11.72
C TYR A 1 -0.76 1.97 -10.41
N LEU A 2 -1.33 0.85 -9.98
CA LEU A 2 -1.98 0.72 -8.67
C LEU A 2 -1.10 -0.20 -7.83
N LEU A 3 -0.85 0.17 -6.57
CA LEU A 3 -0.06 -0.60 -5.63
C LEU A 3 -0.81 -0.84 -4.33
N GLN A 4 -0.71 -2.05 -3.80
CA GLN A 4 -1.33 -2.47 -2.56
C GLN A 4 -0.27 -3.10 -1.65
N ALA A 5 -0.43 -2.90 -0.34
CA ALA A 5 0.39 -3.54 0.69
C ALA A 5 -0.54 -4.31 1.63
N LEU A 6 -0.40 -5.63 1.65
CA LEU A 6 -1.37 -6.53 2.29
C LEU A 6 -0.71 -7.45 3.31
N SER A 7 -1.40 -7.68 4.42
CA SER A 7 -1.06 -8.74 5.36
C SER A 7 -1.52 -10.11 4.83
N PRO A 8 -1.11 -11.22 5.47
CA PRO A 8 -1.63 -12.56 5.15
C PRO A 8 -3.16 -12.70 5.28
N GLN A 9 -3.82 -11.77 5.99
CA GLN A 9 -5.27 -11.71 6.13
C GLN A 9 -5.95 -10.88 5.04
N ASN A 10 -5.20 -10.41 4.02
CA ASN A 10 -5.66 -9.49 2.98
C ASN A 10 -6.21 -8.16 3.52
N VAL A 11 -5.62 -7.68 4.61
CA VAL A 11 -5.94 -6.35 5.16
C VAL A 11 -4.83 -5.39 4.76
N SER A 12 -5.20 -4.15 4.42
CA SER A 12 -4.23 -3.11 4.11
C SER A 12 -3.37 -2.78 5.32
N VAL A 13 -2.06 -2.65 5.10
CA VAL A 13 -1.06 -2.45 6.16
C VAL A 13 0.00 -1.44 5.77
N GLY A 14 0.50 -0.73 6.80
CA GLY A 14 1.47 0.34 6.63
C GLY A 14 0.85 1.58 5.99
N GLU A 15 1.71 2.49 5.54
CA GLU A 15 1.28 3.76 4.96
C GLU A 15 2.05 4.08 3.68
N TRP A 16 1.31 4.44 2.63
CA TRP A 16 1.89 4.99 1.41
C TRP A 16 2.10 6.50 1.54
N ASN A 17 3.30 6.95 1.18
CA ASN A 17 3.74 8.33 1.29
C ASN A 17 4.05 8.93 -0.09
N GLY A 18 3.57 10.17 -0.31
CA GLY A 18 3.86 10.93 -1.52
C GLY A 18 3.07 10.50 -2.76
N THR A 19 1.95 9.79 -2.58
CA THR A 19 1.05 9.39 -3.66
C THR A 19 -0.41 9.50 -3.22
N ASN A 20 -1.33 9.59 -4.19
CA ASN A 20 -2.75 9.56 -3.90
C ASN A 20 -3.15 8.14 -3.52
N LYS A 21 -4.11 8.04 -2.60
CA LYS A 21 -4.64 6.77 -2.13
C LYS A 21 -6.12 6.68 -2.44
N ASP A 22 -6.58 5.49 -2.80
CA ASP A 22 -7.98 5.21 -3.03
C ASP A 22 -8.39 3.90 -2.36
N ASN A 23 -9.67 3.80 -2.04
CA ASN A 23 -10.25 2.65 -1.39
C ASN A 23 -10.82 1.69 -2.45
N CYS A 24 -10.13 0.58 -2.66
CA CYS A 24 -10.58 -0.48 -3.55
C CYS A 24 -11.06 -1.67 -2.71
N ASN A 25 -12.37 -1.77 -2.47
CA ASN A 25 -12.99 -2.82 -1.64
C ASN A 25 -12.40 -2.93 -0.22
N SER A 26 -12.25 -1.80 0.46
CA SER A 26 -11.64 -1.66 1.80
C SER A 26 -10.13 -1.91 1.84
N ILE A 27 -9.47 -1.96 0.68
CA ILE A 27 -8.01 -2.02 0.57
C ILE A 27 -7.48 -0.65 0.17
N ASP A 28 -6.66 -0.06 1.04
CA ASP A 28 -5.92 1.16 0.72
C ASP A 28 -4.95 0.87 -0.43
N THR A 29 -5.11 1.62 -1.53
CA THR A 29 -4.39 1.40 -2.79
C THR A 29 -3.72 2.69 -3.21
N ALA A 30 -2.39 2.65 -3.38
CA ALA A 30 -1.62 3.77 -3.91
C ALA A 30 -1.80 3.89 -5.42
N ILE A 31 -2.06 5.11 -5.90
CA ILE A 31 -2.26 5.43 -7.31
C ILE A 31 -1.05 6.20 -7.83
N LEU A 32 -0.18 5.51 -8.57
CA LEU A 32 0.94 6.12 -9.26
C LEU A 32 0.48 6.62 -10.63
N ILE A 33 0.27 7.94 -10.74
CA ILE A 33 -0.03 8.63 -11.99
C ILE A 33 1.28 9.18 -12.57
N ALA A 34 1.50 8.98 -13.87
CA ALA A 34 2.69 9.50 -14.55
C ALA A 34 2.88 11.02 -14.28
N PRO A 35 4.11 11.50 -14.06
CA PRO A 35 5.39 10.82 -14.29
C PRO A 35 5.90 9.95 -13.12
N GLN A 36 5.11 9.75 -12.06
CA GLN A 36 5.52 9.00 -10.88
C GLN A 36 5.65 7.51 -11.20
N ASN A 37 6.83 6.95 -10.95
CA ASN A 37 7.17 5.55 -11.17
C ASN A 37 7.55 4.81 -9.88
N ALA A 38 7.62 5.53 -8.76
CA ALA A 38 7.90 4.99 -7.44
C ALA A 38 7.08 5.73 -6.38
N THR A 39 6.89 5.09 -5.24
CA THR A 39 6.30 5.68 -4.03
C THR A 39 6.97 5.06 -2.81
N ASN A 40 6.92 5.76 -1.68
CA ASN A 40 7.47 5.25 -0.43
C ASN A 40 6.37 4.54 0.34
N TRP A 41 6.69 3.36 0.88
CA TRP A 41 5.83 2.66 1.80
C TRP A 41 6.54 2.52 3.14
N THR A 42 5.82 2.82 4.22
CA THR A 42 6.32 2.69 5.58
C THR A 42 5.65 1.51 6.25
N SER A 43 6.46 0.59 6.79
CA SER A 43 5.96 -0.56 7.53
C SER A 43 5.17 -0.14 8.76
N PRO A 44 4.05 -0.81 9.08
CA PRO A 44 3.29 -0.49 10.26
C PRO A 44 4.04 -0.90 11.53
N ASP A 45 3.78 -0.20 12.63
CA ASP A 45 4.23 -0.58 13.96
C ASP A 45 3.32 -1.69 14.53
N SER A 46 3.36 -2.87 13.91
CA SER A 46 2.52 -4.01 14.28
C SER A 46 3.27 -5.33 14.09
N ASN A 47 2.94 -6.34 14.90
CA ASN A 47 3.53 -7.68 14.84
C ASN A 47 2.96 -8.53 13.69
N ILE A 48 2.99 -8.02 12.47
CA ILE A 48 2.68 -8.79 11.26
C ILE A 48 3.93 -9.53 10.78
N SER A 49 3.77 -10.81 10.45
CA SER A 49 4.88 -11.70 10.06
C SER A 49 5.46 -11.38 8.68
N SER A 50 4.63 -10.83 7.78
CA SER A 50 4.99 -10.56 6.40
C SER A 50 4.02 -9.56 5.77
N VAL A 51 4.46 -8.94 4.68
CA VAL A 51 3.65 -8.05 3.82
C VAL A 51 3.89 -8.41 2.36
N GLU A 52 2.82 -8.50 1.59
CA GLU A 52 2.87 -8.63 0.12
C GLU A 52 2.65 -7.26 -0.51
N ILE A 53 3.53 -6.86 -1.43
CA ILE A 53 3.37 -5.66 -2.26
C ILE A 53 3.05 -6.10 -3.69
N ARG A 54 1.94 -5.63 -4.26
CA ARG A 54 1.47 -5.96 -5.60
C ARG A 54 0.79 -4.80 -6.30
#